data_AF-A0AB40AVU5-F1
#
_entry.id   AF-A0AB40AVU5-F1
#
_cell.length_a   1.000
_cell.length_b   1.000
_cell.length_c   1.000
_cell.angle_alpha   90.00
_cell.angle_beta   90.00
_cell.angle_gamma   90.00
#
_symmetry.space_group_name_H-M   'P 1'
#
loop_
_entity.id
_entity.type
_entity.pdbx_description
1 polymer ?
#
loop_
_entity_poly.entity_id
_entity_poly.type
_entity_poly.pdbx_seq_one_letter_code
_entity_poly.pdbx_strand_id
1 'polypeptide(L)'
;MSWQSSTQEWKRMRIFGAGNVARMLQQVPVHERRQAADSLSSEAHWRIQDPVYGSVGIISMLQHQIHMAQIELATTQAQISIYTNHHHHQQQQQQQQQQETLSPDSTFMDLQHLPDLL
;
A
#
# COMPACT_ATOMS: atom_id res chain seq x y z
N MET A 1 18.44 21.16 -35.19
CA MET A 1 18.03 19.74 -35.19
C MET A 1 19.17 18.94 -34.56
N SER A 2 18.90 18.33 -33.41
CA SER A 2 19.89 18.00 -32.38
C SER A 2 20.75 16.77 -32.71
N TRP A 3 22.06 17.00 -32.83
CA TRP A 3 23.09 15.97 -32.88
C TRP A 3 23.10 15.00 -31.68
N GLN A 4 22.41 15.36 -30.59
CA GLN A 4 22.32 14.56 -29.35
C GLN A 4 21.56 13.24 -29.52
N SER A 5 20.58 13.15 -30.43
CA SER A 5 19.83 11.90 -30.63
C SER A 5 20.72 10.78 -31.19
N SER A 6 21.66 11.12 -32.07
CA SER A 6 22.56 10.16 -32.72
C SER A 6 23.59 9.58 -31.74
N THR A 7 24.06 10.37 -30.77
CA THR A 7 25.00 9.89 -29.74
C THR A 7 24.34 8.96 -28.72
N GLN A 8 23.07 9.20 -28.39
CA GLN A 8 22.30 8.38 -27.45
C GLN A 8 21.92 7.02 -28.05
N GLU A 9 21.61 6.98 -29.34
CA GLU A 9 21.33 5.75 -30.07
C GLU A 9 22.56 4.84 -30.16
N TRP A 10 23.74 5.41 -30.45
CA TRP A 10 25.00 4.65 -30.42
C TRP A 10 25.31 4.07 -29.04
N LYS A 11 25.11 4.84 -27.96
CA LYS A 11 25.32 4.33 -26.60
C LYS A 11 24.38 3.16 -26.29
N ARG A 12 23.13 3.17 -26.76
CA ARG A 12 22.19 2.05 -26.59
C ARG A 12 22.63 0.81 -27.36
N MET A 13 23.06 1.00 -28.61
CA MET A 13 23.57 -0.10 -29.43
C MET A 13 24.83 -0.73 -28.84
N ARG A 14 25.60 -0.03 -28.00
CA ARG A 14 26.76 -0.61 -27.31
C ARG A 14 26.43 -1.60 -26.19
N ILE A 15 25.28 -1.46 -25.54
CA ILE A 15 24.91 -2.33 -24.42
C ILE A 15 24.64 -3.76 -24.90
N PHE A 16 23.87 -3.89 -25.98
CA PHE A 16 23.51 -5.20 -26.54
C PHE A 16 24.31 -5.56 -27.79
N GLY A 17 24.66 -4.59 -28.64
CA GLY A 17 25.27 -4.84 -29.95
C GLY A 17 24.21 -5.18 -31.01
N ALA A 18 24.35 -4.63 -32.22
CA ALA A 18 23.37 -4.78 -33.30
C ALA A 18 23.09 -6.26 -33.66
N GLY A 19 24.13 -7.11 -33.69
CA GLY A 19 23.99 -8.54 -33.99
C GLY A 19 23.22 -9.32 -32.91
N ASN A 20 23.40 -8.96 -31.63
CA ASN A 20 22.66 -9.60 -30.55
C ASN A 20 21.21 -9.12 -30.52
N VAL A 21 20.96 -7.82 -30.75
CA VAL A 21 19.60 -7.30 -30.89
C VAL A 21 18.86 -8.02 -32.03
N ALA A 22 19.48 -8.17 -33.20
CA ALA A 22 18.88 -8.90 -34.31
C ALA A 22 18.56 -10.36 -33.95
N ARG A 23 19.48 -11.06 -33.27
CA ARG A 23 19.27 -12.45 -32.82
C ARG A 23 18.14 -12.56 -31.80
N MET A 24 18.08 -11.66 -30.82
CA MET A 24 17.01 -11.61 -29.81
C MET A 24 15.65 -11.35 -30.45
N LEU A 25 15.56 -10.39 -31.38
CA LEU A 25 14.31 -10.10 -32.08
C LEU A 25 13.86 -11.24 -33.00
N GLN A 26 14.78 -12.01 -33.59
CA GLN A 26 14.42 -13.18 -34.40
C GLN A 26 13.74 -14.28 -33.57
N GLN A 27 14.07 -14.39 -32.27
CA GLN A 27 13.45 -15.35 -31.34
C GLN A 27 12.05 -14.94 -30.88
N VAL A 28 11.66 -13.68 -31.11
CA VAL A 28 10.34 -13.14 -30.74
C VAL A 28 9.38 -13.23 -31.94
N PRO A 29 8.10 -13.61 -31.73
CA PRO A 29 7.07 -13.58 -32.77
C PRO A 29 6.99 -12.21 -33.45
N VAL A 30 6.76 -12.18 -34.76
CA VAL A 30 6.85 -10.94 -35.58
C VAL A 30 5.98 -9.80 -35.01
N HIS A 31 4.79 -10.11 -34.51
CA HIS A 31 3.85 -9.13 -33.98
C HIS A 31 4.32 -8.48 -32.66
N GLU A 32 5.20 -9.13 -31.90
CA GLU A 32 5.74 -8.62 -30.62
C GLU A 32 7.11 -7.96 -30.77
N ARG A 33 7.79 -8.14 -31.92
CA ARG A 33 9.16 -7.64 -32.13
C ARG A 33 9.31 -6.15 -31.88
N ARG A 34 8.28 -5.35 -32.21
CA ARG A 34 8.29 -3.91 -31.92
C ARG A 34 8.38 -3.66 -30.41
N GLN A 35 7.51 -4.29 -29.63
CA GLN A 35 7.49 -4.15 -28.17
C GLN A 35 8.78 -4.69 -27.54
N ALA A 36 9.33 -5.78 -28.07
CA ALA A 36 10.63 -6.30 -27.64
C ALA A 36 11.77 -5.31 -27.94
N ALA A 37 11.77 -4.68 -29.12
CA ALA A 37 12.76 -3.66 -29.46
C ALA A 37 12.66 -2.42 -28.55
N ASP A 38 11.44 -1.97 -28.24
CA ASP A 38 11.20 -0.87 -27.31
C ASP A 38 11.67 -1.22 -25.88
N SER A 39 11.47 -2.47 -25.46
CA SER A 39 11.96 -2.98 -24.16
C SER A 39 13.49 -3.02 -24.10
N LEU A 40 14.16 -3.51 -25.16
CA LEU A 40 15.62 -3.52 -25.26
C LEU A 40 16.20 -2.09 -25.26
N SER A 41 15.55 -1.16 -25.95
CA SER A 41 15.94 0.26 -25.99
C SER A 41 15.83 0.91 -24.61
N SER A 42 14.73 0.64 -23.90
CA SER A 42 14.50 1.12 -22.53
C SER A 42 15.52 0.54 -21.56
N GLU A 43 15.78 -0.78 -21.60
CA GLU A 43 16.80 -1.43 -20.76
C GLU A 43 18.20 -0.86 -21.01
N ALA A 44 18.57 -0.66 -22.28
CA ALA A 44 19.85 -0.05 -22.62
C ALA A 44 19.96 1.39 -22.11
N HIS A 45 18.87 2.16 -22.16
CA HIS A 45 18.83 3.51 -21.60
C HIS A 45 19.14 3.51 -20.09
N TRP A 46 18.49 2.63 -19.32
CA TRP A 46 18.73 2.53 -17.89
C TRP A 46 20.15 2.08 -17.57
N ARG A 47 20.73 1.12 -18.32
CA ARG A 47 22.12 0.69 -18.14
C ARG A 47 23.16 1.76 -18.48
N ILE A 48 22.84 2.70 -19.37
CA ILE A 48 23.71 3.85 -19.65
C ILE A 48 23.71 4.81 -18.47
N GLN A 49 22.56 5.01 -17.83
CA GLN A 49 22.41 5.91 -16.69
C GLN A 49 22.98 5.30 -15.40
N ASP A 50 22.70 4.01 -15.17
CA ASP A 50 23.19 3.24 -14.04
C ASP A 50 23.81 1.92 -14.57
N PRO A 51 25.14 1.87 -14.75
CA PRO A 51 25.81 0.69 -15.28
C PRO A 51 25.84 -0.49 -14.30
N VAL A 52 25.52 -0.28 -13.03
CA VAL A 52 25.54 -1.34 -12.01
C VAL A 52 24.15 -1.96 -11.89
N TYR A 53 23.12 -1.14 -11.67
CA TYR A 53 21.77 -1.64 -11.39
C TYR A 53 20.78 -1.46 -12.54
N GLY A 54 21.00 -0.51 -13.46
CA GLY A 54 20.10 -0.27 -14.60
C GLY A 54 18.63 -0.20 -14.19
N SER A 55 17.78 -0.96 -14.88
CA SER A 55 16.34 -1.04 -14.56
C SER A 55 16.04 -1.71 -13.22
N VAL A 56 16.93 -2.56 -12.71
CA VAL A 56 16.78 -3.23 -11.41
C VAL A 56 16.80 -2.21 -10.27
N GLY A 57 17.59 -1.15 -10.39
CA GLY A 57 17.60 -0.04 -9.43
C GLY A 57 16.24 0.67 -9.37
N ILE A 58 15.65 0.93 -10.54
CA ILE A 58 14.31 1.53 -10.65
C ILE A 58 13.24 0.61 -10.07
N ILE A 59 13.27 -0.68 -10.39
CA ILE A 59 12.35 -1.68 -9.85
C ILE A 59 12.44 -1.73 -8.32
N SER A 60 13.65 -1.77 -7.77
CA SER A 60 13.89 -1.83 -6.33
C SER A 60 13.37 -0.58 -5.62
N MET A 61 13.61 0.60 -6.21
CA MET A 61 13.07 1.85 -5.70
C MET A 61 11.53 1.85 -5.68
N LEU A 62 10.90 1.41 -6.77
CA LEU A 62 9.43 1.34 -6.85
C LEU A 62 8.86 0.34 -5.85
N GLN A 63 9.49 -0.83 -5.69
CA GLN A 63 9.11 -1.82 -4.68
C GLN A 63 9.20 -1.24 -3.26
N HIS A 64 10.25 -0.48 -2.95
CA HIS A 64 10.37 0.21 -1.67
C HIS A 64 9.24 1.24 -1.48
N GLN A 65 8.93 2.05 -2.48
CA GLN A 65 7.85 3.04 -2.40
C GLN A 65 6.48 2.38 -2.18
N ILE A 66 6.19 1.28 -2.90
CA ILE A 66 4.98 0.49 -2.70
C ILE A 66 4.92 -0.04 -1.27
N HIS A 67 6.02 -0.57 -0.76
CA HIS A 67 6.08 -1.10 0.61
C HIS A 67 5.82 -0.02 1.66
N MET A 68 6.42 1.17 1.51
CA MET A 68 6.19 2.29 2.42
C MET A 68 4.72 2.73 2.40
N ALA A 69 4.11 2.83 1.21
CA ALA A 69 2.70 3.19 1.08
C ALA A 69 1.77 2.13 1.72
N GLN A 70 2.11 0.85 1.61
CA GLN A 70 1.36 -0.23 2.27
C GLN A 70 1.45 -0.14 3.80
N ILE A 71 2.63 0.20 4.34
CA ILE A 71 2.80 0.43 5.78
C ILE A 71 1.93 1.59 6.22
N GLU A 72 2.00 2.74 5.53
CA GLU A 72 1.21 3.92 5.86
C GLU A 72 -0.28 3.58 5.89
N LEU A 73 -0.79 2.94 4.85
CA LEU A 73 -2.19 2.51 4.78
C LEU A 73 -2.58 1.60 5.96
N ALA A 74 -1.75 0.61 6.30
CA ALA A 74 -1.99 -0.29 7.42
C ALA A 74 -2.02 0.47 8.76
N THR A 75 -1.12 1.44 8.96
CA THR A 75 -1.08 2.26 10.17
C THR A 75 -2.33 3.13 10.30
N THR A 76 -2.77 3.79 9.22
CA THR A 76 -4.00 4.59 9.22
C THR A 76 -5.22 3.71 9.49
N GLN A 77 -5.30 2.54 8.87
CA GLN A 77 -6.42 1.62 9.09
C GLN A 77 -6.48 1.10 10.54
N ALA A 78 -5.33 0.83 11.15
CA ALA A 78 -5.24 0.45 12.56
C ALA A 78 -5.69 1.61 13.47
N GLN A 79 -5.25 2.85 13.19
CA GLN A 79 -5.69 4.04 13.94
C GLN A 79 -7.21 4.22 13.87
N ILE A 80 -7.80 4.11 12.67
CA ILE A 80 -9.26 4.19 12.48
C ILE A 80 -9.97 3.13 13.33
N SER A 81 -9.52 1.88 13.27
CA SER A 81 -10.11 0.79 14.07
C SER A 81 -10.06 1.08 15.57
N ILE A 82 -8.91 1.58 16.06
CA ILE A 82 -8.76 2.00 17.46
C ILE A 82 -9.80 3.08 17.81
N TYR A 83 -9.91 4.14 17.02
CA TYR A 83 -10.89 5.21 17.28
C TYR A 83 -12.33 4.71 17.24
N THR A 84 -12.69 3.87 16.28
CA THR A 84 -14.04 3.29 16.18
C THR A 84 -14.35 2.42 17.39
N ASN A 85 -13.43 1.56 17.82
CA ASN A 85 -13.62 0.70 19.00
C ASN A 85 -13.74 1.51 20.29
N HIS A 86 -12.92 2.55 20.47
CA HIS A 86 -13.02 3.45 21.63
C HIS A 86 -14.37 4.16 21.67
N HIS A 87 -14.84 4.67 20.53
CA HIS A 87 -16.15 5.31 20.44
C HIS A 87 -17.30 4.33 20.74
N HIS A 88 -17.21 3.09 20.25
CA HIS A 88 -18.20 2.05 20.53
C HIS A 88 -18.24 1.68 22.02
N HIS A 89 -17.07 1.57 22.66
CA HIS A 89 -16.98 1.28 24.09
C HIS A 89 -17.56 2.40 24.96
N GLN A 90 -17.31 3.67 24.60
CA GLN A 90 -17.91 4.81 25.30
C GLN A 90 -19.44 4.82 25.22
N GLN A 91 -20.01 4.47 24.05
CA GLN A 91 -21.48 4.37 23.91
C GLN A 91 -22.06 3.24 24.77
N GLN A 92 -21.39 2.09 24.87
CA GLN A 92 -21.86 0.98 25.72
C GLN A 92 -21.85 1.33 27.21
N GLN A 93 -20.81 2.04 27.69
CA GLN A 93 -20.75 2.46 29.10
C GLN A 93 -21.90 3.43 29.46
N GLN A 94 -22.25 4.36 28.57
CA GLN A 94 -23.36 5.29 28.80
C GLN A 94 -24.72 4.57 28.87
N GLN A 95 -24.93 3.52 28.07
CA GLN A 95 -26.17 2.72 28.11
C GLN A 95 -26.29 1.90 29.41
N GLN A 96 -25.18 1.34 29.92
CA GLN A 96 -25.19 0.57 31.17
C GLN A 96 -25.53 1.44 32.39
N GLN A 97 -24.96 2.66 32.49
CA GLN A 97 -25.27 3.57 33.60
C GLN A 97 -26.74 3.99 33.64
N GLN A 98 -27.41 4.16 32.48
CA GLN A 98 -28.83 4.50 32.46
C GLN A 98 -29.72 3.35 32.95
N GLN A 99 -29.39 2.10 32.66
CA GLN A 99 -30.15 0.95 33.18
C GLN A 99 -29.97 0.75 34.69
N GLU A 100 -28.78 1.06 35.23
CA GLU A 100 -28.53 0.96 36.67
C GLU A 100 -29.30 2.03 37.48
N THR A 101 -29.55 3.22 36.90
CA THR A 101 -30.37 4.28 37.52
C THR A 101 -31.89 4.03 37.49
N LEU A 102 -32.36 3.01 36.77
CA LEU A 102 -33.78 2.64 36.66
C LEU A 102 -34.17 1.44 37.54
N SER A 103 -33.26 0.94 38.38
CA SER A 103 -33.64 0.04 39.46
C SER A 103 -34.44 0.85 40.48
N PRO A 104 -35.73 0.53 40.75
CA PRO A 104 -36.49 1.25 41.76
C PRO A 104 -35.73 1.11 43.08
N ASP A 105 -35.42 2.25 43.67
CA ASP A 105 -34.77 2.41 44.95
C ASP A 105 -35.34 1.40 45.96
N SER A 106 -34.54 0.37 46.28
CA SER A 106 -34.89 -0.66 47.26
C SER A 106 -35.03 -0.09 48.68
N THR A 107 -34.77 1.20 48.87
CA THR A 107 -34.99 1.92 50.13
C THR A 107 -36.48 2.18 50.42
N PHE A 108 -37.38 2.05 49.43
CA PHE A 108 -38.82 2.29 49.67
C PHE A 108 -39.57 1.10 50.30
N MET A 109 -38.95 -0.08 50.38
CA MET A 109 -39.62 -1.29 50.91
C MET A 109 -39.41 -1.55 52.42
N ASP A 110 -38.97 -0.56 53.20
CA ASP A 110 -38.73 -0.71 54.65
C ASP A 110 -39.83 -0.09 55.55
N LEU A 111 -41.03 0.20 55.00
CA LEU A 111 -42.14 0.79 55.77
C LEU A 111 -43.40 -0.08 55.90
N GLN A 112 -43.28 -1.40 55.68
CA GLN A 112 -44.40 -2.34 55.83
C GLN A 112 -44.29 -3.27 57.05
N HIS A 113 -43.48 -2.97 58.06
CA HIS A 113 -43.38 -3.79 59.29
C HIS A 113 -43.55 -2.98 60.58
N LEU A 114 -44.78 -2.58 60.89
CA LEU A 114 -45.37 -2.56 62.24
C LEU A 114 -46.87 -2.29 62.09
N PRO A 115 -47.78 -2.80 62.95
CA PRO A 115 -47.58 -3.64 64.14
C PRO A 115 -48.46 -4.93 64.12
N ASP A 116 -48.32 -5.80 65.13
CA ASP A 116 -49.50 -6.17 65.93
C ASP A 116 -49.10 -6.62 67.34
N LEU A 117 -49.87 -6.10 68.29
CA LEU A 117 -49.77 -6.36 69.72
C LEU A 117 -49.87 -7.85 70.06
N LEU A 118 -48.94 -8.33 70.89
CA LEU A 118 -49.18 -9.16 72.08
C LEU A 118 -47.92 -9.24 72.94
#